data_AF-A0A915YH17-F1
#
_entry.id   AF-A0A915YH17-F1
#
_cell.length_a   1.000
_cell.length_b   1.000
_cell.length_c   1.000
_cell.angle_alpha   90.00
_cell.angle_beta   90.00
_cell.angle_gamma   90.00
#
_symmetry.space_group_name_H-M   'P 1'
#
loop_
_entity.id
_entity.type
_entity.pdbx_description
1 polymer ?
#
loop_
_entity_poly.entity_id
_entity_poly.type
_entity_poly.pdbx_seq_one_letter_code
_entity_poly.pdbx_strand_id
1 'polypeptide(L)'
;MEALKKLLKEFSEEVAGETRDYIEEVSKLVPTNSAPGVFDQMFKKWVVASIANLYETGKNTNPNCLVLCGGQGMNKTSFFTSLFSPEYIFIGHIDLKNKDSMMMLSDTFIIVLDEQFSILDKEKDWESLKSAITMPRVKARWHYEKSSKVYSRIANFCGTTNRIEVLKGITNNRRFVPFQLTEPIDINSLEQIAIRKMWGQAYHLYQSGFEYKLRNGE
;
A
#
# COMPACT_ATOMS: atom_id res chain seq x y z
N MET A 1 1.10 -14.00 10.42
CA MET A 1 1.87 -12.75 10.64
C MET A 1 3.32 -12.91 11.06
N GLU A 2 3.67 -13.77 12.02
CA GLU A 2 5.09 -13.94 12.40
C GLU A 2 5.96 -14.45 11.23
N ALA A 3 5.41 -15.29 10.35
CA ALA A 3 6.07 -15.69 9.11
C ALA A 3 6.43 -14.50 8.20
N LEU A 4 5.50 -13.56 7.99
CA LEU A 4 5.76 -12.34 7.21
C LEU A 4 6.85 -11.48 7.85
N LYS A 5 6.82 -11.31 9.17
CA LYS A 5 7.87 -10.57 9.89
C LYS A 5 9.24 -11.24 9.76
N LYS A 6 9.30 -12.56 9.77
CA LYS A 6 10.54 -13.31 9.55
C LYS A 6 11.04 -13.12 8.12
N LEU A 7 10.16 -13.24 7.14
CA LEU A 7 10.46 -13.06 5.72
C LEU A 7 11.05 -11.67 5.42
N LEU A 8 10.41 -10.60 5.91
CA LEU A 8 10.90 -9.23 5.70
C LEU A 8 12.23 -8.96 6.40
N LYS A 9 12.48 -9.62 7.54
CA LYS A 9 13.78 -9.56 8.20
C LYS A 9 14.85 -10.27 7.37
N GLU A 10 14.57 -11.45 6.82
CA GLU A 10 15.49 -12.17 5.93
C GLU A 10 15.84 -11.33 4.68
N PHE A 11 14.86 -10.66 4.07
CA PHE A 11 15.11 -9.72 2.97
C PHE A 11 16.06 -8.59 3.34
N SER A 12 16.01 -8.10 4.59
CA SER A 12 16.93 -7.06 5.07
C SER A 12 18.36 -7.57 5.20
N GLU A 13 18.55 -8.84 5.55
CA GLU A 13 19.87 -9.46 5.67
C GLU A 13 20.54 -9.60 4.28
N GLU A 14 19.76 -9.85 3.22
CA GLU A 14 20.24 -9.93 1.83
C GLU A 14 20.80 -8.62 1.26
N VAL A 15 20.38 -7.47 1.79
CA VAL A 15 20.79 -6.13 1.29
C VAL A 15 21.74 -5.41 2.23
N ALA A 16 22.17 -6.07 3.32
CA ALA A 16 23.07 -5.46 4.29
C ALA A 16 24.41 -5.07 3.64
N GLY A 17 24.73 -3.78 3.67
CA GLY A 17 25.96 -3.23 3.09
C GLY A 17 25.90 -2.89 1.59
N GLU A 18 24.74 -3.07 0.94
CA GLU A 18 24.55 -2.59 -0.43
C GLU A 18 24.24 -1.09 -0.46
N THR A 19 24.73 -0.40 -1.49
CA THR A 19 24.49 1.04 -1.71
C THR A 19 23.43 1.33 -2.78
N ARG A 20 22.87 0.28 -3.39
CA ARG A 20 21.89 0.38 -4.48
C ARG A 20 20.52 0.78 -3.92
N ASP A 21 19.87 1.76 -4.54
CA ASP A 21 18.53 2.21 -4.13
C ASP A 21 17.44 1.48 -4.95
N TYR A 22 17.07 0.31 -4.49
CA TYR A 22 16.01 -0.53 -5.09
C TYR A 22 14.64 0.15 -5.06
N ILE A 23 14.35 0.95 -4.03
CA ILE A 23 13.09 1.70 -3.96
C ILE A 23 13.02 2.73 -5.08
N GLU A 24 14.11 3.47 -5.30
CA GLU A 24 14.19 4.46 -6.39
C GLU A 24 14.11 3.81 -7.78
N GLU A 25 14.74 2.64 -7.97
CA GLU A 25 14.62 1.90 -9.23
C GLU A 25 13.19 1.51 -9.55
N VAL A 26 12.42 1.04 -8.55
CA VAL A 26 11.01 0.71 -8.74
C VAL A 26 10.17 1.95 -8.99
N SER A 27 10.41 3.04 -8.25
CA SER A 27 9.58 4.24 -8.37
C SER A 27 9.77 4.97 -9.70
N LYS A 28 10.99 4.95 -10.25
CA LYS A 28 11.30 5.53 -11.57
C LYS A 28 10.59 4.86 -12.74
N LEU A 29 10.09 3.64 -12.57
CA LEU A 29 9.30 2.94 -13.59
C LEU A 29 7.86 3.45 -13.68
N VAL A 30 7.43 4.35 -12.79
CA VAL A 30 6.07 4.85 -12.74
C VAL A 30 6.01 6.28 -13.30
N PRO A 31 5.70 6.45 -14.59
CA PRO A 31 5.66 7.76 -15.22
C PRO A 31 4.38 8.50 -14.79
N THR A 32 4.52 9.60 -14.05
CA THR A 32 3.39 10.39 -13.54
C THR A 32 3.42 11.82 -14.06
N ASN A 33 2.28 12.50 -14.04
CA ASN A 33 2.16 13.92 -14.36
C ASN A 33 2.58 14.87 -13.21
N SER A 34 3.09 14.32 -12.09
CA SER A 34 3.54 15.12 -10.95
C SER A 34 4.93 15.72 -11.20
N ALA A 35 5.36 16.65 -10.34
CA ALA A 35 6.71 17.20 -10.45
C ALA A 35 7.76 16.09 -10.27
N PRO A 36 8.93 16.18 -10.94
CA PRO A 36 9.97 15.16 -10.84
C PRO A 36 10.34 14.85 -9.38
N GLY A 37 10.41 13.56 -9.02
CA GLY A 37 10.75 13.11 -7.67
C GLY A 37 9.59 13.00 -6.69
N VAL A 38 8.42 13.59 -6.98
CA VAL A 38 7.27 13.56 -6.04
C VAL A 38 6.76 12.14 -5.86
N PHE A 39 6.52 11.40 -6.95
CA PHE A 39 6.11 10.00 -6.84
C PHE A 39 7.14 9.16 -6.08
N ASP A 40 8.43 9.32 -6.39
CA ASP A 40 9.52 8.57 -5.75
C ASP A 40 9.54 8.78 -4.23
N GLN A 41 9.38 10.02 -3.78
CA GLN A 41 9.32 10.35 -2.36
C GLN A 41 8.09 9.72 -1.68
N MET A 42 6.91 9.85 -2.29
CA MET A 42 5.67 9.32 -1.72
C MET A 42 5.66 7.79 -1.68
N PHE A 43 6.18 7.16 -2.74
CA PHE A 43 6.35 5.71 -2.81
C PHE A 43 7.32 5.21 -1.74
N LYS A 44 8.50 5.84 -1.60
CA LYS A 44 9.48 5.49 -0.57
C LYS A 44 8.89 5.60 0.83
N LYS A 45 8.18 6.68 1.13
CA LYS A 45 7.46 6.85 2.41
C LYS A 45 6.43 5.74 2.62
N TRP A 46 5.62 5.44 1.62
CA TRP A 46 4.58 4.41 1.72
C TRP A 46 5.16 2.99 1.93
N VAL A 47 6.24 2.62 1.23
CA VAL A 47 6.89 1.31 1.40
C VAL A 47 7.52 1.20 2.79
N VAL A 48 8.22 2.22 3.27
CA VAL A 48 8.80 2.20 4.64
C VAL A 48 7.71 2.22 5.72
N ALA A 49 6.64 3.00 5.53
CA ALA A 49 5.49 3.02 6.42
C ALA A 49 4.79 1.65 6.48
N SER A 50 4.81 0.89 5.38
CA SER A 50 4.25 -0.46 5.30
C SER A 50 5.01 -1.46 6.16
N ILE A 51 6.34 -1.36 6.20
CA ILE A 51 7.16 -2.09 7.17
C ILE A 51 6.78 -1.67 8.58
N ALA A 52 6.80 -0.37 8.88
CA ALA A 52 6.45 0.13 10.21
C ALA A 52 5.07 -0.36 10.66
N ASN A 53 4.10 -0.48 9.75
CA ASN A 53 2.73 -0.86 10.08
C ASN A 53 2.62 -2.31 10.54
N LEU A 54 3.50 -3.17 10.05
CA LEU A 54 3.61 -4.55 10.48
C LEU A 54 4.26 -4.71 11.87
N TYR A 55 5.30 -3.92 12.18
CA TYR A 55 6.07 -4.06 13.42
C TYR A 55 5.53 -3.19 14.56
N GLU A 56 5.00 -2.00 14.28
CA GLU A 56 4.42 -1.08 15.26
C GLU A 56 2.93 -1.38 15.52
N THR A 57 2.69 -2.59 16.03
CA THR A 57 1.33 -3.14 16.21
C THR A 57 0.38 -2.17 16.93
N GLY A 58 -0.78 -1.91 16.32
CA GLY A 58 -1.83 -1.08 16.89
C GLY A 58 -1.60 0.43 16.84
N LYS A 59 -0.59 0.92 16.10
CA LYS A 59 -0.37 2.37 15.90
C LYS A 59 -0.94 2.94 14.60
N ASN A 60 -1.19 2.09 13.60
CA ASN A 60 -1.51 2.51 12.23
C ASN A 60 -0.49 3.49 11.64
N THR A 61 0.71 3.02 11.33
CA THR A 61 1.78 3.89 10.83
C THR A 61 1.69 4.17 9.34
N ASN A 62 0.85 3.44 8.60
CA ASN A 62 0.53 3.72 7.19
C ASN A 62 -0.97 4.02 7.00
N PRO A 63 -1.41 5.25 7.35
CA PRO A 63 -2.80 5.69 7.19
C PRO A 63 -3.08 6.29 5.80
N ASN A 64 -2.28 5.95 4.79
CA ASN A 64 -2.36 6.51 3.44
C ASN A 64 -2.56 5.41 2.40
N CYS A 65 -3.24 5.78 1.32
CA CYS A 65 -3.53 4.94 0.18
C CYS A 65 -2.93 5.58 -1.07
N LEU A 66 -1.91 4.95 -1.65
CA LEU A 66 -1.38 5.35 -2.96
C LEU A 66 -2.40 4.99 -4.05
N VAL A 67 -2.77 5.96 -4.89
CA VAL A 67 -3.76 5.74 -5.95
C VAL A 67 -3.13 6.03 -7.31
N LEU A 68 -3.13 5.03 -8.19
CA LEU A 68 -2.72 5.23 -9.59
C LEU A 68 -3.95 5.39 -10.47
N CYS A 69 -3.93 6.41 -11.32
CA CYS A 69 -4.97 6.70 -12.29
C CYS A 69 -4.42 6.74 -13.70
N GLY A 70 -5.15 6.20 -14.66
CA GLY A 70 -4.77 6.21 -16.08
C GLY A 70 -5.65 5.27 -16.87
N GLY A 71 -5.62 5.32 -18.20
CA GLY A 71 -6.46 4.47 -19.05
C GLY A 71 -6.28 2.97 -18.82
N GLN A 72 -7.13 2.17 -19.49
CA GLN A 72 -6.94 0.72 -19.56
C GLN A 72 -5.58 0.40 -20.21
N GLY A 73 -4.92 -0.67 -19.76
CA GLY A 73 -3.61 -1.07 -20.29
C GLY A 73 -2.41 -0.32 -19.74
N MET A 74 -2.58 0.56 -18.74
CA MET A 74 -1.47 1.29 -18.09
C MET A 74 -0.69 0.48 -17.04
N ASN A 75 -0.97 -0.82 -16.90
CA ASN A 75 -0.31 -1.74 -15.96
C ASN A 75 -0.38 -1.35 -14.45
N LYS A 76 -1.36 -0.55 -14.06
CA LYS A 76 -1.56 -0.06 -12.67
C LYS A 76 -1.70 -1.20 -11.65
N THR A 77 -2.62 -2.12 -11.91
CA THR A 77 -2.92 -3.24 -11.01
C THR A 77 -1.73 -4.19 -10.99
N SER A 78 -1.17 -4.51 -12.17
CA SER A 78 0.04 -5.32 -12.33
C SER A 78 1.21 -4.78 -11.51
N PHE A 79 1.46 -3.47 -11.54
CA PHE A 79 2.51 -2.84 -10.74
C PHE A 79 2.35 -3.16 -9.25
N PHE A 80 1.18 -2.88 -8.66
CA PHE A 80 0.95 -3.13 -7.23
C PHE A 80 1.00 -4.62 -6.88
N THR A 81 0.52 -5.50 -7.75
CA THR A 81 0.55 -6.95 -7.52
C THR A 81 1.94 -7.54 -7.65
N SER A 82 2.83 -6.90 -8.41
CA SER A 82 4.24 -7.30 -8.53
C SER A 82 5.10 -6.81 -7.36
N LEU A 83 4.57 -5.93 -6.49
CA LEU A 83 5.34 -5.43 -5.35
C LEU A 83 5.53 -6.46 -4.23
N PHE A 84 4.78 -7.57 -4.20
CA PHE A 84 4.96 -8.56 -3.15
C PHE A 84 4.40 -9.92 -3.54
N SER A 85 4.64 -10.95 -2.72
CA SER A 85 4.17 -12.31 -3.04
C SER A 85 2.62 -12.38 -3.01
N PRO A 86 1.98 -13.07 -3.98
CA PRO A 86 0.51 -13.08 -4.13
C PRO A 86 -0.27 -13.51 -2.89
N GLU A 87 0.29 -14.38 -2.04
CA GLU A 87 -0.35 -14.88 -0.82
C GLU A 87 -0.57 -13.80 0.26
N TYR A 88 0.08 -12.65 0.12
CA TYR A 88 -0.03 -11.51 1.03
C TYR A 88 -0.74 -10.30 0.39
N ILE A 89 -1.24 -10.47 -0.84
CA ILE A 89 -1.93 -9.42 -1.60
C ILE A 89 -3.39 -9.80 -1.79
N PHE A 90 -4.28 -8.83 -1.56
CA PHE A 90 -5.68 -8.90 -2.01
C PHE A 90 -5.92 -7.88 -3.11
N ILE A 91 -6.70 -8.27 -4.13
CA ILE A 91 -7.09 -7.41 -5.25
C ILE A 91 -8.61 -7.42 -5.34
N GLY A 92 -9.21 -6.24 -5.41
CA GLY A 92 -10.63 -6.06 -5.71
C GLY A 92 -11.33 -5.16 -4.71
N HIS A 93 -12.64 -5.36 -4.61
CA HIS A 93 -13.49 -4.51 -3.77
C HIS A 93 -13.61 -5.07 -2.36
N ILE A 94 -13.45 -4.20 -1.37
CA ILE A 94 -13.68 -4.55 0.04
C ILE A 94 -14.99 -3.96 0.52
N ASP A 95 -15.89 -4.82 1.00
CA ASP A 95 -17.06 -4.40 1.76
C ASP A 95 -16.71 -4.25 3.24
N LEU A 96 -16.46 -3.02 3.65
CA LEU A 96 -16.04 -2.69 5.02
C LEU A 96 -17.15 -2.85 6.07
N LYS A 97 -18.38 -3.18 5.65
CA LYS A 97 -19.46 -3.58 6.56
C LYS A 97 -19.43 -5.08 6.85
N ASN A 98 -18.73 -5.86 6.03
CA ASN A 98 -18.58 -7.29 6.20
C ASN A 98 -17.48 -7.62 7.23
N LYS A 99 -17.77 -8.55 8.16
CA LYS A 99 -16.81 -9.01 9.17
C LYS A 99 -15.62 -9.75 8.56
N ASP A 100 -15.82 -10.48 7.46
CA ASP A 100 -14.75 -11.22 6.79
C ASP A 100 -13.75 -10.24 6.17
N SER A 101 -14.24 -9.16 5.56
CA SER A 101 -13.43 -8.05 5.08
C SER A 101 -12.64 -7.35 6.19
N MET A 102 -13.21 -7.23 7.39
CA MET A 102 -12.48 -6.68 8.54
C MET A 102 -11.34 -7.59 9.00
N MET A 103 -11.51 -8.92 8.89
CA MET A 103 -10.45 -9.89 9.21
C MET A 103 -9.29 -9.81 8.21
N MET A 104 -9.60 -9.60 6.93
CA MET A 104 -8.62 -9.38 5.87
C MET A 104 -7.64 -8.25 6.19
N LEU A 105 -8.10 -7.16 6.83
CA LEU A 105 -7.23 -6.04 7.22
C LEU A 105 -6.12 -6.42 8.24
N SER A 106 -6.28 -7.56 8.91
CA SER A 106 -5.31 -8.08 9.88
C SER A 106 -4.44 -9.24 9.38
N ASP A 107 -4.72 -9.78 8.18
CA ASP A 107 -4.01 -10.94 7.63
C ASP A 107 -3.44 -10.71 6.21
N THR A 108 -3.85 -9.63 5.55
CA THR A 108 -3.34 -9.24 4.23
C THR A 108 -2.37 -8.07 4.36
N PHE A 109 -1.19 -8.16 3.73
CA PHE A 109 -0.16 -7.13 3.80
C PHE A 109 -0.43 -5.96 2.86
N ILE A 110 -0.88 -6.23 1.62
CA ILE A 110 -1.22 -5.20 0.63
C ILE A 110 -2.66 -5.43 0.14
N ILE A 111 -3.44 -4.36 0.15
CA ILE A 111 -4.80 -4.35 -0.37
C ILE A 111 -4.85 -3.41 -1.57
N VAL A 112 -5.08 -3.97 -2.75
CA VAL A 112 -5.26 -3.26 -4.02
C VAL A 112 -6.75 -3.04 -4.24
N LEU A 113 -7.20 -1.81 -4.00
CA LEU A 113 -8.56 -1.35 -4.27
C LEU A 113 -8.69 -1.11 -5.78
N ASP A 114 -8.98 -2.17 -6.53
CA ASP A 114 -9.05 -2.16 -7.99
C ASP A 114 -10.39 -1.62 -8.46
N GLU A 115 -10.42 -0.47 -9.12
CA GLU A 115 -11.62 0.26 -9.58
C GLU A 115 -12.66 0.60 -8.49
N GLN A 116 -12.40 0.29 -7.21
CA GLN A 116 -13.36 0.51 -6.14
C GLN A 116 -13.74 1.99 -6.01
N PHE A 117 -12.81 2.91 -6.24
CA PHE A 117 -13.12 4.33 -6.17
C PHE A 117 -14.15 4.81 -7.20
N SER A 118 -14.22 4.13 -8.35
CA SER A 118 -15.13 4.45 -9.46
C SER A 118 -16.59 4.10 -9.15
N ILE A 119 -16.84 3.27 -8.13
CA ILE A 119 -18.18 2.81 -7.71
C ILE A 119 -18.60 3.41 -6.36
N LEU A 120 -17.75 4.19 -5.70
CA LEU A 120 -18.07 4.85 -4.44
C LEU A 120 -18.90 6.11 -4.71
N ASP A 121 -20.22 5.91 -4.87
CA ASP A 121 -21.15 7.00 -5.18
C ASP A 121 -21.76 7.65 -3.91
N LYS A 122 -21.67 6.98 -2.76
CA LYS A 122 -22.27 7.43 -1.50
C LYS A 122 -21.21 7.92 -0.53
N GLU A 123 -21.45 9.07 0.09
CA GLU A 123 -20.57 9.66 1.10
C GLU A 123 -20.24 8.69 2.24
N LYS A 124 -21.24 7.93 2.71
CA LYS A 124 -21.07 6.91 3.76
C LYS A 124 -20.05 5.82 3.40
N ASP A 125 -19.98 5.44 2.12
CA ASP A 125 -19.05 4.40 1.68
C ASP A 125 -17.61 4.96 1.61
N TRP A 126 -17.46 6.24 1.22
CA TRP A 126 -16.19 6.97 1.35
C TRP A 126 -15.74 7.11 2.81
N GLU A 127 -16.64 7.46 3.73
CA GLU A 127 -16.32 7.54 5.16
C GLU A 127 -15.90 6.19 5.72
N SER A 128 -16.57 5.11 5.32
CA SER A 128 -16.24 3.75 5.71
C SER A 128 -14.82 3.39 5.25
N LEU A 129 -14.46 3.71 4.00
CA LEU A 129 -13.11 3.49 3.47
C LEU A 129 -12.05 4.31 4.20
N LYS A 130 -12.31 5.60 4.45
CA LYS A 130 -11.41 6.47 5.23
C LYS A 130 -11.19 5.90 6.64
N SER A 131 -12.23 5.38 7.27
CA SER A 131 -12.17 4.71 8.58
C SER A 131 -11.30 3.46 8.52
N ALA A 132 -11.48 2.61 7.50
CA ALA A 132 -10.66 1.39 7.31
C ALA A 132 -9.19 1.65 7.07
N ILE A 133 -8.85 2.71 6.33
CA ILE A 133 -7.46 3.13 6.14
C ILE A 133 -6.87 3.66 7.46
N THR A 134 -7.67 4.32 8.29
CA THR A 134 -7.17 4.99 9.51
C THR A 134 -7.32 4.17 10.80
N MET A 135 -8.01 3.05 10.80
CA MET A 135 -8.18 2.23 12.01
C MET A 135 -6.89 1.50 12.42
N PRO A 136 -6.49 1.52 13.70
CA PRO A 136 -5.29 0.82 14.15
C PRO A 136 -5.51 -0.67 14.45
N ARG A 137 -6.74 -1.04 14.75
CA ARG A 137 -7.10 -2.38 15.19
C ARG A 137 -8.44 -2.77 14.60
N VAL A 138 -8.60 -4.06 14.34
CA VAL A 138 -9.86 -4.65 13.86
C VAL A 138 -10.37 -5.64 14.88
N LYS A 139 -11.68 -5.62 15.10
CA LYS A 139 -12.37 -6.62 15.91
C LYS A 139 -12.93 -7.68 14.96
N ALA A 140 -12.31 -8.84 14.93
CA ALA A 140 -12.68 -9.94 14.03
C ALA A 140 -12.90 -11.23 14.82
N ARG A 141 -13.54 -12.21 14.19
CA ARG A 141 -13.75 -13.54 14.75
C ARG A 141 -13.51 -14.55 13.64
N TRP A 142 -12.49 -15.39 13.80
CA TRP A 142 -12.31 -16.53 12.91
C TRP A 142 -13.47 -17.50 13.07
N HIS A 143 -13.87 -18.18 12.00
CA HIS A 143 -15.03 -19.10 12.01
C HIS A 143 -14.96 -20.16 13.12
N TYR A 144 -13.75 -20.56 13.52
CA TYR A 144 -13.49 -21.55 14.56
C TYR A 144 -13.36 -20.97 15.98
N GLU A 145 -13.33 -19.64 16.16
CA GLU A 145 -13.23 -19.03 17.48
C GLU A 145 -14.61 -18.84 18.12
N LYS A 146 -14.70 -18.96 19.45
CA LYS A 146 -15.96 -18.78 20.20
C LYS A 146 -16.34 -17.31 20.41
N SER A 147 -15.35 -16.42 20.41
CA SER A 147 -15.50 -14.99 20.69
C SER A 147 -14.65 -14.15 19.74
N SER A 148 -15.06 -12.90 19.52
CA SER A 148 -14.27 -11.96 18.72
C SER A 148 -13.02 -11.52 19.47
N LYS A 149 -11.90 -11.42 18.77
CA LYS A 149 -10.64 -10.87 19.27
C LYS A 149 -10.31 -9.56 18.58
N VAL A 150 -9.38 -8.83 19.17
CA VAL A 150 -8.85 -7.59 18.59
C VAL A 150 -7.49 -7.90 17.97
N TYR A 151 -7.36 -7.63 16.69
CA TYR A 151 -6.13 -7.80 15.92
C TYR A 151 -5.58 -6.44 15.50
N SER A 152 -4.26 -6.34 15.34
CA SER A 152 -3.66 -5.16 14.74
C SER A 152 -3.96 -5.12 13.26
N ARG A 153 -4.28 -3.93 12.73
CA ARG A 153 -4.38 -3.72 11.29
C ARG A 153 -2.97 -3.69 10.72
N ILE A 154 -2.71 -4.52 9.73
CA ILE A 154 -1.40 -4.60 9.05
C ILE A 154 -1.48 -4.19 7.58
N ALA A 155 -2.69 -4.17 7.01
CA ALA A 155 -2.88 -3.95 5.59
C ALA A 155 -2.34 -2.60 5.14
N ASN A 156 -1.76 -2.54 3.95
CA ASN A 156 -1.30 -1.32 3.34
C ASN A 156 -2.13 -1.11 2.08
N PHE A 157 -2.87 0.00 2.06
CA PHE A 157 -3.83 0.25 0.99
C PHE A 157 -3.12 0.90 -0.19
N CYS A 158 -3.47 0.43 -1.37
CA CYS A 158 -3.25 1.12 -2.64
C CYS A 158 -4.50 0.95 -3.50
N GLY A 159 -4.59 1.66 -4.60
CA GLY A 159 -5.69 1.43 -5.51
C GLY A 159 -5.46 1.98 -6.90
N THR A 160 -6.34 1.56 -7.79
CA THR A 160 -6.24 1.82 -9.22
C THR A 160 -7.59 2.33 -9.70
N THR A 161 -7.57 3.24 -10.67
CA THR A 161 -8.80 3.71 -11.32
C THR A 161 -8.53 4.18 -12.73
N ASN A 162 -9.47 3.94 -13.63
CA ASN A 162 -9.46 4.49 -14.98
C ASN A 162 -10.11 5.88 -15.05
N ARG A 163 -10.70 6.38 -13.95
CA ARG A 163 -11.46 7.63 -13.92
C ARG A 163 -10.65 8.77 -13.30
N ILE A 164 -10.29 9.77 -14.09
CA ILE A 164 -9.56 10.96 -13.62
C ILE A 164 -10.43 11.81 -12.68
N GLU A 165 -11.75 11.76 -12.83
CA GLU A 165 -12.70 12.49 -11.98
C GLU A 165 -12.60 12.07 -10.52
N VAL A 166 -12.30 10.79 -10.28
CA VAL A 166 -12.04 10.25 -8.93
C VAL A 166 -10.92 11.02 -8.25
N LEU A 167 -9.87 11.40 -8.99
CA LEU A 167 -8.74 12.13 -8.42
C LEU A 167 -9.19 13.45 -7.79
N LYS A 168 -10.00 14.23 -8.50
CA LYS A 168 -10.53 15.51 -7.99
C LYS A 168 -11.30 15.35 -6.69
N GLY A 169 -12.02 14.24 -6.52
CA GLY A 169 -12.77 13.92 -5.29
C GLY A 169 -11.88 13.53 -4.09
N ILE A 170 -10.69 12.99 -4.34
CA ILE A 170 -9.78 12.48 -3.29
C ILE A 170 -8.58 13.39 -3.03
N THR A 171 -8.22 14.31 -3.92
CA THR A 171 -7.07 15.22 -3.76
C THR A 171 -7.13 16.04 -2.46
N ASN A 172 -8.33 16.42 -2.00
CA ASN A 172 -8.51 17.15 -0.74
C ASN A 172 -8.46 16.26 0.52
N ASN A 173 -8.23 14.95 0.36
CA ASN A 173 -8.18 14.00 1.45
C ASN A 173 -6.80 13.40 1.57
N ARG A 174 -6.05 13.84 2.60
CA ARG A 174 -4.71 13.36 2.94
C ARG A 174 -4.53 11.84 3.02
N ARG A 175 -5.61 11.06 3.19
CA ARG A 175 -5.57 9.59 3.24
C ARG A 175 -5.36 8.97 1.86
N PHE A 176 -5.62 9.70 0.78
CA PHE A 176 -5.42 9.23 -0.58
C PHE A 176 -4.35 10.09 -1.25
N VAL A 177 -3.39 9.45 -1.89
CA VAL A 177 -2.25 10.09 -2.54
C VAL A 177 -2.34 9.74 -4.03
N PRO A 178 -3.07 10.54 -4.83
CA PRO A 178 -3.33 10.22 -6.23
C PRO A 178 -2.19 10.62 -7.15
N PHE A 179 -1.92 9.77 -8.14
CA PHE A 179 -1.02 10.03 -9.24
C PHE A 179 -1.67 9.63 -10.56
N GLN A 180 -1.65 10.53 -11.53
CA GLN A 180 -2.07 10.22 -12.89
C GLN A 180 -0.86 9.78 -13.71
N LEU A 181 -0.95 8.60 -14.30
CA LEU A 181 0.05 8.07 -15.21
C LEU A 181 0.02 8.82 -16.54
N THR A 182 1.20 9.11 -17.08
CA THR A 182 1.35 9.67 -18.43
C THR A 182 1.56 8.58 -19.47
N GLU A 183 2.12 7.43 -19.07
CA GLU A 183 2.44 6.28 -19.93
C GLU A 183 2.21 4.95 -19.17
N PRO A 184 2.13 3.80 -19.86
CA PRO A 184 2.09 2.50 -19.20
C PRO A 184 3.35 2.24 -18.38
N ILE A 185 3.19 1.62 -17.21
CA ILE A 185 4.32 1.19 -16.38
C ILE A 185 5.05 0.04 -17.08
N ASP A 186 6.39 0.12 -17.14
CA ASP A 186 7.24 -0.92 -17.72
C ASP A 186 7.39 -2.11 -16.76
N ILE A 187 6.48 -3.06 -16.88
CA ILE A 187 6.46 -4.28 -16.06
C ILE A 187 7.64 -5.20 -16.39
N ASN A 188 8.14 -5.20 -17.63
CA ASN A 188 9.27 -6.05 -17.99
C ASN A 188 10.53 -5.63 -17.23
N SER A 189 10.77 -4.31 -17.13
CA SER A 189 11.85 -3.76 -16.31
C SER A 189 11.62 -4.00 -14.82
N LEU A 190 10.37 -3.92 -14.35
CA LEU A 190 10.02 -4.21 -12.95
C LEU A 190 10.38 -5.65 -12.57
N GLU A 191 10.13 -6.62 -13.45
CA GLU A 191 10.47 -8.04 -13.24
C GLU A 191 11.98 -8.29 -13.15
N GLN A 192 12.82 -7.39 -13.69
CA GLN A 192 14.28 -7.47 -13.54
C GLN A 192 14.77 -6.90 -12.20
N ILE A 193 13.95 -6.15 -11.48
CA ILE A 193 14.29 -5.60 -10.17
C ILE A 193 14.01 -6.64 -9.09
N ALA A 194 14.97 -6.85 -8.19
CA ALA A 194 14.79 -7.72 -7.05
C ALA A 194 13.84 -7.07 -6.01
N ILE A 195 12.53 -7.22 -6.17
CA ILE A 195 11.50 -6.64 -5.28
C ILE A 195 11.70 -7.03 -3.80
N ARG A 196 12.19 -8.24 -3.52
CA ARG A 196 12.57 -8.63 -2.14
C ARG A 196 13.62 -7.69 -1.55
N LYS A 197 14.60 -7.26 -2.35
CA LYS A 197 15.65 -6.33 -1.92
C LYS A 197 15.11 -4.91 -1.71
N MET A 198 14.10 -4.48 -2.48
CA MET A 198 13.36 -3.25 -2.19
C MET A 198 12.75 -3.27 -0.78
N TRP A 199 12.10 -4.37 -0.40
CA TRP A 199 11.55 -4.51 0.96
C TRP A 199 12.62 -4.64 2.04
N GLY A 200 13.73 -5.32 1.75
CA GLY A 200 14.89 -5.35 2.63
C GLY A 200 15.47 -3.95 2.89
N GLN A 201 15.59 -3.13 1.84
CA GLN A 201 16.03 -1.74 1.95
C GLN A 201 15.04 -0.91 2.77
N ALA A 202 13.73 -1.08 2.53
CA ALA A 202 12.70 -0.40 3.30
C ALA A 202 12.74 -0.76 4.79
N TYR A 203 13.08 -2.01 5.11
CA TYR A 203 13.27 -2.46 6.48
C TYR A 203 14.45 -1.76 7.16
N HIS A 204 15.59 -1.62 6.48
CA HIS A 204 16.74 -0.87 7.02
C HIS A 204 16.43 0.60 7.23
N LEU A 205 15.70 1.23 6.31
CA LEU A 205 15.25 2.62 6.46
C LEU A 205 14.35 2.77 7.69
N TYR A 206 13.42 1.84 7.91
CA TYR A 206 12.59 1.80 9.11
C TYR A 206 13.44 1.69 10.40
N GLN A 207 14.40 0.75 10.45
CA GLN A 207 15.28 0.58 11.61
C GLN A 207 16.18 1.79 11.88
N SER A 208 16.56 2.51 10.82
CA SER A 208 17.41 3.70 10.89
C SER A 208 16.63 4.96 11.27
N GLY A 209 15.32 4.88 11.49
CA GLY A 209 14.48 6.01 11.89
C GLY A 209 14.08 6.95 10.74
N PHE A 210 14.03 6.46 9.50
CA PHE A 210 13.55 7.24 8.36
C PHE A 210 12.15 7.83 8.61
N GLU A 211 11.95 9.12 8.32
CA GLU A 211 10.66 9.79 8.44
C GLU A 211 9.70 9.35 7.31
N TYR A 212 8.96 8.28 7.57
CA TYR A 212 8.01 7.69 6.61
C TYR A 212 6.61 8.34 6.66
N LYS A 213 6.35 9.24 7.62
CA LYS A 213 5.04 9.90 7.71
C LYS A 213 4.89 10.92 6.59
N LEU A 214 3.76 10.84 5.91
CA LEU A 214 3.32 11.85 4.94
C LEU A 214 2.84 13.08 5.70
N ARG A 215 3.59 14.18 5.62
CA ARG A 215 3.25 15.46 6.27
C ARG A 215 2.38 16.28 5.32
N ASN A 216 1.47 17.09 5.87
CA ASN A 216 0.62 17.95 5.05
C ASN A 216 1.49 18.99 4.32
N GLY A 217 1.39 19.08 2.99
CA GLY A 217 2.00 20.14 2.18
C GLY A 217 3.24 19.74 1.37
N GLU A 218 3.55 18.45 1.26
CA GLU A 218 4.52 17.89 0.30
C GLU A 218 3.84 17.45 -1.01
#